data_AF-A0A1X7KF29-F1
#
_entry.id   AF-A0A1X7KF29-F1
#
_cell.length_a   1.000
_cell.length_b   1.000
_cell.length_c   1.000
_cell.angle_alpha   90.00
_cell.angle_beta   90.00
_cell.angle_gamma   90.00
#
_symmetry.space_group_name_H-M   'P 1'
#
loop_
_entity.id
_entity.type
_entity.pdbx_description
1 polymer ?
#
loop_
_entity_poly.entity_id
_entity_poly.type
_entity_poly.pdbx_seq_one_letter_code
_entity_poly.pdbx_strand_id
1 'polypeptide(L)'
;MKNLLLILFLAISQVGICQNDVPLIEREGNLVSNRYFILGQEVSERQVLRMMKPFEVSHKRMKSSRRWAFTSSIVAGFGVGAFMPTFFDPTPEVTLPLLITGVSLIAIAVPLKKLANRKADEAIELYNSRKLLGEKRYKPEFNLTFAPSGIGLNMIF
;
A
#
# COMPACT_ATOMS: atom_id res chain seq x y z
N MET A 1 26.24 -31.16 -39.54
CA MET A 1 26.61 -30.19 -38.48
C MET A 1 25.72 -28.94 -38.46
N LYS A 2 25.34 -28.36 -39.62
CA LYS A 2 24.46 -27.16 -39.67
C LYS A 2 23.14 -27.28 -38.90
N ASN A 3 22.48 -28.45 -38.92
CA ASN A 3 21.18 -28.62 -38.27
C ASN A 3 21.26 -28.70 -36.74
N LEU A 4 22.42 -29.08 -36.18
CA LEU A 4 22.62 -29.24 -34.73
C LEU A 4 22.83 -27.88 -34.05
N LEU A 5 23.48 -26.95 -34.77
CA LEU A 5 23.67 -25.56 -34.34
C LEU A 5 22.35 -24.78 -34.28
N LEU A 6 21.42 -25.09 -35.20
CA LEU A 6 20.11 -24.44 -35.29
C LEU A 6 19.17 -24.89 -34.16
N ILE A 7 19.22 -26.18 -33.78
CA ILE A 7 18.49 -26.73 -32.63
C ILE A 7 19.02 -26.14 -31.32
N LEU A 8 20.34 -25.95 -31.20
CA LEU A 8 20.95 -25.30 -30.03
C LEU A 8 20.48 -23.85 -29.86
N PHE A 9 20.38 -23.09 -30.96
CA PHE A 9 19.91 -21.70 -30.94
C PHE A 9 18.43 -21.58 -30.56
N LEU A 10 17.59 -22.49 -31.06
CA LEU A 10 16.17 -22.58 -30.71
C LEU A 10 15.96 -22.96 -29.24
N ALA A 11 16.79 -23.85 -28.68
CA ALA A 11 16.73 -24.22 -27.27
C ALA A 11 17.11 -23.06 -26.33
N ILE A 12 18.03 -22.19 -26.73
CA ILE A 12 18.46 -21.04 -25.91
C ILE A 12 17.40 -19.93 -25.89
N SER A 13 16.62 -19.77 -26.97
CA SER A 13 15.57 -18.73 -27.04
C SER A 13 14.36 -18.94 -26.10
N GLN A 14 14.19 -20.13 -25.53
CA GLN A 14 13.07 -20.43 -24.64
C GLN A 14 13.36 -20.20 -23.15
N VAL A 15 14.59 -19.85 -22.78
CA VAL A 15 14.94 -19.51 -21.39
C VAL A 15 14.74 -17.99 -21.14
N GLY A 16 13.65 -17.46 -21.67
CA GLY A 16 13.12 -16.17 -21.25
C GLY A 16 12.24 -16.36 -20.03
N ILE A 17 12.83 -16.64 -18.87
CA ILE A 17 12.08 -16.65 -17.61
C ILE A 17 11.74 -15.20 -17.31
N CYS A 18 10.56 -14.74 -17.76
CA CYS A 18 9.93 -13.54 -17.22
C CYS A 18 9.60 -13.82 -15.75
N GLN A 19 10.58 -13.58 -14.87
CA GLN A 19 10.31 -13.38 -13.45
C GLN A 19 9.53 -12.06 -13.38
N ASN A 20 8.20 -12.15 -13.35
CA ASN A 20 7.33 -11.05 -12.96
C ASN A 20 7.63 -10.73 -11.49
N ASP A 21 8.73 -10.01 -11.26
CA ASP A 21 9.15 -9.57 -9.96
C ASP A 21 8.14 -8.54 -9.46
N VAL A 22 7.25 -8.99 -8.58
CA VAL A 22 6.39 -8.09 -7.82
C VAL A 22 7.33 -7.19 -7.00
N PRO A 23 7.31 -5.87 -7.19
CA PRO A 23 8.33 -5.01 -6.61
C PRO A 23 8.05 -4.81 -5.11
N LEU A 24 9.10 -4.84 -4.29
CA LEU A 24 9.00 -4.69 -2.84
C LEU A 24 8.56 -3.27 -2.49
N ILE A 25 7.77 -3.17 -1.43
CA ILE A 25 7.31 -1.88 -0.91
C ILE A 25 8.07 -1.59 0.36
N GLU A 26 8.72 -0.44 0.39
CA GLU A 26 9.38 0.11 1.57
C GLU A 26 8.56 1.29 2.10
N ARG A 27 8.58 1.50 3.41
CA ARG A 27 7.93 2.64 4.06
C ARG A 27 8.90 3.31 4.99
N GLU A 28 9.00 4.62 4.82
CA GLU A 28 9.60 5.50 5.81
C GLU A 28 8.49 6.37 6.37
N GLY A 29 8.23 6.29 7.67
CA GLY A 29 7.20 7.14 8.24
C GLY A 29 7.35 7.41 9.71
N ASN A 30 6.88 8.59 10.11
CA ASN A 30 6.85 9.05 11.48
C ASN A 30 5.40 9.40 11.88
N LEU A 31 5.23 10.12 12.99
CA LEU A 31 3.92 10.56 13.47
C LEU A 31 3.27 11.61 12.55
N VAL A 32 4.04 12.28 11.69
CA VAL A 32 3.55 13.39 10.84
C VAL A 32 3.28 12.89 9.43
N SER A 33 4.27 12.24 8.80
CA SER A 33 4.24 11.86 7.41
C SER A 33 4.65 10.40 7.21
N ASN A 34 4.07 9.79 6.18
CA ASN A 34 4.45 8.47 5.68
C ASN A 34 4.82 8.63 4.21
N ARG A 35 6.03 8.17 3.85
CA ARG A 35 6.53 8.05 2.49
C ARG A 35 6.66 6.57 2.16
N TYR A 36 6.41 6.25 0.90
CA TYR A 36 6.45 4.88 0.41
C TYR A 36 7.38 4.82 -0.79
N PHE A 37 8.16 3.75 -0.89
CA PHE A 37 9.13 3.57 -1.96
C PHE A 37 8.95 2.22 -2.60
N ILE A 38 9.15 2.18 -3.92
CA ILE A 38 9.13 0.96 -4.72
C ILE A 38 10.36 1.03 -5.62
N LEU A 39 11.26 0.07 -5.48
CA LEU A 39 12.55 0.08 -6.21
C LEU A 39 13.31 1.41 -6.02
N GLY A 40 13.27 1.97 -4.81
CA GLY A 40 13.91 3.26 -4.48
C GLY A 40 13.20 4.50 -5.00
N GLN A 41 12.13 4.38 -5.80
CA GLN A 41 11.33 5.51 -6.25
C GLN A 41 10.18 5.79 -5.28
N GLU A 42 10.02 7.05 -4.87
CA GLU A 42 8.89 7.45 -4.04
C GLU A 42 7.57 7.27 -4.82
N VAL A 43 6.61 6.62 -4.17
CA VAL A 43 5.28 6.38 -4.72
C VAL A 43 4.21 6.87 -3.76
N SER A 44 3.06 7.23 -4.32
CA SER A 44 1.90 7.62 -3.51
C SER A 44 1.30 6.42 -2.78
N GLU A 45 0.73 6.66 -1.59
CA GLU A 45 -0.06 5.67 -0.85
C GLU A 45 -1.19 5.07 -1.73
N ARG A 46 -1.76 5.86 -2.65
CA ARG A 46 -2.79 5.38 -3.59
C ARG A 46 -2.26 4.36 -4.58
N GLN A 47 -1.01 4.49 -5.03
CA GLN A 47 -0.36 3.51 -5.90
C GLN A 47 -0.08 2.23 -5.12
N VAL A 48 0.47 2.35 -3.90
CA VAL A 48 0.66 1.22 -2.98
C VAL A 48 -0.64 0.46 -2.76
N LEU A 49 -1.72 1.18 -2.45
CA LEU A 49 -3.04 0.57 -2.22
C LEU A 49 -3.60 -0.10 -3.49
N ARG A 50 -3.36 0.46 -4.68
CA ARG A 50 -3.72 -0.19 -5.95
C ARG A 50 -2.93 -1.48 -6.18
N MET A 51 -1.63 -1.48 -5.89
CA MET A 51 -0.77 -2.66 -6.02
C MET A 51 -1.12 -3.76 -5.03
N MET A 52 -1.64 -3.39 -3.86
CA MET A 52 -2.12 -4.35 -2.88
C MET A 52 -3.50 -4.91 -3.23
N LYS A 53 -4.29 -4.33 -4.15
CA LYS A 53 -5.63 -4.82 -4.51
C LYS A 53 -5.72 -6.32 -4.79
N PRO A 54 -4.77 -6.92 -5.53
CA PRO A 54 -4.79 -8.36 -5.74
C PRO A 54 -4.64 -9.10 -4.41
N PHE A 55 -4.05 -8.56 -3.36
CA PHE A 55 -3.85 -9.22 -2.07
C PHE A 55 -4.82 -8.69 -1.02
N GLU A 56 -5.99 -9.32 -0.93
CA GLU A 56 -7.12 -8.82 -0.12
C GLU A 56 -6.76 -8.48 1.33
N VAL A 57 -5.99 -9.34 2.00
CA VAL A 57 -5.59 -9.12 3.41
C VAL A 57 -4.74 -7.86 3.55
N SER A 58 -3.68 -7.73 2.74
CA SER A 58 -2.81 -6.55 2.71
C SER A 58 -3.58 -5.28 2.34
N HIS A 59 -4.45 -5.37 1.32
CA HIS A 59 -5.28 -4.26 0.87
C HIS A 59 -6.25 -3.77 1.95
N LYS A 60 -6.95 -4.69 2.63
CA LYS A 60 -7.87 -4.37 3.73
C LYS A 60 -7.13 -3.72 4.89
N ARG A 61 -5.92 -4.20 5.19
CA ARG A 61 -5.08 -3.66 6.26
C ARG A 61 -4.57 -2.26 5.94
N MET A 62 -4.11 -2.02 4.71
CA MET A 62 -3.70 -0.69 4.25
C MET A 62 -4.89 0.28 4.22
N LYS A 63 -6.07 -0.16 3.77
CA LYS A 63 -7.30 0.66 3.83
C LYS A 63 -7.69 1.00 5.28
N SER A 64 -7.49 0.07 6.21
CA SER A 64 -7.70 0.35 7.64
C SER A 64 -6.69 1.37 8.17
N SER A 65 -5.42 1.29 7.79
CA SER A 65 -4.42 2.31 8.12
C SER A 65 -4.89 3.70 7.72
N ARG A 66 -5.30 3.86 6.45
CA ARG A 66 -5.78 5.14 5.91
C ARG A 66 -6.97 5.71 6.68
N ARG A 67 -7.91 4.85 7.10
CA ARG A 67 -9.06 5.27 7.92
C ARG A 67 -8.61 5.81 9.28
N TRP A 68 -7.74 5.08 9.97
CA TRP A 68 -7.22 5.51 11.27
C TRP A 68 -6.36 6.77 11.17
N ALA A 69 -5.56 6.91 10.10
CA ALA A 69 -4.81 8.11 9.81
C ALA A 69 -5.73 9.31 9.60
N PHE A 70 -6.80 9.14 8.82
CA PHE A 70 -7.81 10.18 8.61
C PHE A 70 -8.52 10.59 9.90
N THR A 71 -8.95 9.63 10.72
CA THR A 71 -9.55 9.92 12.03
C THR A 71 -8.57 10.67 12.93
N SER A 72 -7.31 10.23 13.00
CA SER A 72 -6.27 10.94 13.75
C SER A 72 -6.09 12.37 13.26
N SER A 73 -6.04 12.61 11.94
CA SER A 73 -5.92 13.95 11.36
C SER A 73 -7.10 14.84 11.70
N ILE A 74 -8.33 14.31 11.70
CA ILE A 74 -9.52 15.05 12.13
C ILE A 74 -9.39 15.45 13.60
N VAL A 75 -9.11 14.48 14.48
CA VAL A 75 -9.00 14.73 15.92
C VAL A 75 -7.88 15.73 16.23
N ALA A 76 -6.72 15.58 15.59
CA ALA A 76 -5.62 16.54 15.71
C ALA A 76 -6.01 17.92 15.17
N GLY A 77 -6.73 17.98 14.05
CA GLY A 77 -7.23 19.22 13.46
C GLY A 77 -8.18 19.97 14.40
N PHE A 78 -9.12 19.27 15.05
CA PHE A 78 -9.95 19.86 16.09
C PHE A 78 -9.14 20.28 17.31
N GLY A 79 -8.15 19.48 17.72
CA GLY A 79 -7.26 19.85 18.80
C GLY A 79 -6.49 21.15 18.53
N VAL A 80 -5.98 21.30 17.31
CA VAL A 80 -5.30 22.53 16.86
C VAL A 80 -6.28 23.70 16.73
N GLY A 81 -7.45 23.46 16.15
CA GLY A 81 -8.50 24.47 16.01
C GLY A 81 -9.04 24.98 17.35
N ALA A 82 -9.08 24.13 18.38
CA ALA A 82 -9.60 24.49 19.69
C ALA A 82 -8.77 25.58 20.38
N PHE A 83 -7.44 25.59 20.26
CA PHE A 83 -6.62 26.65 20.87
C PHE A 83 -6.43 27.86 19.94
N MET A 84 -6.85 27.81 18.68
CA MET A 84 -6.67 28.93 17.76
C MET A 84 -7.35 30.25 18.20
N PRO A 85 -8.55 30.24 18.82
CA PRO A 85 -9.18 31.44 19.38
C PRO A 85 -8.38 32.10 20.51
N THR A 86 -7.54 31.34 21.24
CA THR A 86 -6.78 31.89 22.37
C THR A 86 -5.69 32.86 21.93
N PHE A 87 -5.32 32.85 20.64
CA PHE A 87 -4.44 33.88 20.07
C PHE A 87 -5.15 35.22 19.84
N PHE A 88 -6.47 35.22 19.67
CA PHE A 88 -7.27 36.41 19.42
C PHE A 88 -7.92 36.94 20.70
N ASP A 89 -8.31 36.04 21.61
CA ASP A 89 -8.83 36.37 22.93
C ASP A 89 -8.05 35.57 24.00
N PRO A 90 -7.01 36.18 24.61
CA PRO A 90 -6.16 35.52 25.58
C PRO A 90 -6.73 35.53 27.01
N THR A 91 -8.02 35.86 27.19
CA THR A 91 -8.62 35.87 28.54
C THR A 91 -8.54 34.48 29.19
N PRO A 92 -8.23 34.39 30.50
CA PRO A 92 -8.04 33.09 31.17
C PRO A 92 -9.29 32.21 31.13
N GLU A 93 -10.47 32.82 31.19
CA GLU A 93 -11.78 32.15 31.17
C GLU A 93 -12.03 31.42 29.85
N VAL A 94 -11.51 31.96 28.74
CA VAL A 94 -11.64 31.37 27.40
C VAL A 94 -10.44 30.48 27.08
N THR A 95 -9.23 30.92 27.45
CA THR A 95 -7.96 30.27 27.08
C THR A 95 -7.77 28.93 27.76
N LEU A 96 -8.02 28.86 29.07
CA LEU A 96 -7.75 27.66 29.86
C LEU A 96 -8.60 26.44 29.41
N PRO A 97 -9.93 26.54 29.25
CA PRO A 97 -10.73 25.40 28.77
C PRO A 97 -10.40 25.02 27.32
N LEU A 98 -10.12 25.99 26.44
CA LEU A 98 -9.76 25.73 25.05
C LEU A 98 -8.40 25.04 24.92
N LEU A 99 -7.41 25.46 25.73
CA LEU A 99 -6.09 24.82 25.79
C LEU A 99 -6.19 23.37 26.26
N ILE A 100 -6.93 23.12 27.35
CA ILE A 100 -7.15 21.76 27.89
C ILE A 100 -7.83 20.88 26.84
N THR A 101 -8.84 21.40 26.16
CA THR A 101 -9.56 20.68 25.10
C THR A 101 -8.65 20.39 23.91
N GLY A 102 -7.85 21.38 23.47
CA GLY A 102 -6.92 21.23 22.37
C GLY A 102 -5.85 20.17 22.64
N VAL A 103 -5.21 20.24 23.81
CA VAL A 103 -4.16 19.30 24.22
C VAL A 103 -4.70 17.88 24.39
N SER A 104 -5.88 17.71 25.01
CA SER A 104 -6.49 16.39 25.20
C SER A 104 -6.85 15.72 23.87
N LEU A 105 -7.37 16.47 22.90
CA LEU A 105 -7.63 15.95 21.55
C LEU A 105 -6.34 15.53 20.85
N ILE A 106 -5.27 16.32 20.92
CA ILE A 106 -3.96 15.94 20.35
C ILE A 106 -3.43 14.68 21.04
N ALA A 107 -3.57 14.56 22.36
CA ALA A 107 -3.15 13.38 23.11
C ALA A 107 -3.89 12.10 22.66
N ILE A 108 -5.16 12.21 22.24
CA ILE A 108 -5.94 11.10 21.65
C ILE A 108 -5.52 10.85 20.19
N ALA A 109 -5.17 11.88 19.43
CA ALA A 109 -4.77 11.73 18.03
C ALA A 109 -3.47 10.93 17.85
N VAL A 110 -2.52 11.07 18.78
CA VAL A 110 -1.21 10.38 18.75
C VAL A 110 -1.33 8.84 18.72
N PRO A 111 -2.02 8.17 19.67
CA PRO A 111 -2.17 6.72 19.63
C PRO A 111 -2.94 6.24 18.40
N LEU A 112 -3.92 7.02 17.92
CA LEU A 112 -4.64 6.70 16.67
C LEU A 112 -3.69 6.71 15.46
N LYS A 113 -2.77 7.67 15.38
CA LYS A 113 -1.74 7.73 14.33
C LYS A 113 -0.76 6.56 14.44
N LYS A 114 -0.30 6.23 15.65
CA LYS A 114 0.57 5.05 15.87
C LYS A 114 -0.12 3.78 15.41
N LEU A 115 -1.41 3.63 15.72
CA LEU A 115 -2.21 2.50 15.28
C LEU A 115 -2.32 2.47 13.75
N ALA A 116 -2.58 3.61 13.10
CA ALA A 116 -2.57 3.71 11.64
C ALA A 116 -1.23 3.24 11.04
N ASN A 117 -0.10 3.76 11.53
CA ASN A 117 1.23 3.39 11.07
C ASN A 117 1.49 1.88 11.24
N ARG A 118 1.15 1.30 12.39
CA ARG A 118 1.27 -0.16 12.61
C ARG A 118 0.47 -0.96 11.59
N LYS A 119 -0.75 -0.54 11.25
CA LYS A 119 -1.55 -1.20 10.21
C LYS A 119 -0.91 -1.08 8.82
N ALA A 120 -0.23 0.02 8.53
CA ALA A 120 0.49 0.18 7.27
C ALA A 120 1.69 -0.77 7.18
N ASP A 121 2.47 -0.87 8.27
CA ASP A 121 3.61 -1.79 8.37
C ASP A 121 3.17 -3.23 8.18
N GLU A 122 2.17 -3.67 8.92
CA GLU A 122 1.61 -5.02 8.79
C GLU A 122 1.09 -5.29 7.36
N ALA A 123 0.49 -4.30 6.70
CA ALA A 123 0.01 -4.45 5.32
C ALA A 123 1.17 -4.68 4.33
N ILE A 124 2.26 -3.94 4.51
CA ILE A 124 3.47 -4.02 3.70
C ILE A 124 4.19 -5.33 3.96
N GLU A 125 4.33 -5.72 5.22
CA GLU A 125 4.93 -6.99 5.61
C GLU A 125 4.16 -8.18 5.01
N LEU A 126 2.82 -8.18 5.10
CA LEU A 126 1.98 -9.21 4.48
C LEU A 126 2.08 -9.24 2.95
N TYR A 127 2.29 -8.09 2.32
CA TYR A 127 2.52 -8.02 0.88
C TYR A 127 3.91 -8.56 0.49
N ASN A 128 4.95 -8.11 1.18
CA ASN A 128 6.35 -8.47 0.91
C ASN A 128 6.65 -9.93 1.29
N SER A 129 6.06 -10.47 2.36
CA SER A 129 6.22 -11.87 2.78
C SER A 129 5.68 -12.87 1.75
N ARG A 130 4.58 -12.55 1.07
CA ARG A 130 4.06 -13.38 -0.03
C ARG A 130 5.02 -13.47 -1.21
N LYS A 131 5.84 -12.43 -1.44
CA LYS A 131 6.95 -12.48 -2.40
C LYS A 131 8.04 -13.45 -1.95
N LEU A 132 8.47 -13.35 -0.69
CA LEU A 132 9.50 -14.25 -0.12
C LEU A 132 9.06 -15.72 -0.15
N LEU A 133 7.76 -15.98 0.00
CA LEU A 133 7.18 -17.31 -0.06
C LEU A 133 6.86 -17.79 -1.49
N GLY A 134 7.08 -16.97 -2.52
CA GLY A 134 6.83 -17.35 -3.90
C GLY A 134 5.35 -17.58 -4.25
N GLU A 135 4.41 -17.03 -3.47
CA GLU A 135 2.97 -17.12 -3.75
C GLU A 135 2.63 -16.31 -5.02
N LYS A 136 2.79 -16.94 -6.19
CA LYS A 136 2.21 -16.43 -7.44
C LYS A 136 0.69 -16.53 -7.32
N ARG A 137 0.00 -15.39 -7.28
CA ARG A 137 -1.45 -15.37 -7.50
C ARG A 137 -1.72 -15.77 -8.94
N TYR A 138 -2.12 -17.01 -9.11
CA TYR A 138 -2.70 -17.51 -10.33
C TYR A 138 -3.95 -16.69 -10.68
N LYS A 139 -3.91 -16.00 -11.80
CA LYS A 139 -5.08 -15.40 -12.43
C LYS A 139 -5.23 -16.08 -13.79
N PRO A 140 -5.84 -17.27 -13.85
CA PRO A 140 -6.02 -17.96 -15.12
C PRO A 140 -6.91 -17.09 -16.01
N GLU A 141 -6.36 -16.66 -17.14
CA GLU A 141 -7.14 -15.99 -18.18
C GLU A 141 -7.67 -17.07 -19.13
N PHE A 142 -9.00 -17.15 -19.22
CA PHE A 142 -9.70 -18.05 -20.12
C PHE A 142 -10.07 -17.28 -21.37
N ASN A 143 -9.35 -17.54 -22.45
CA ASN A 143 -9.65 -16.98 -23.76
C ASN A 143 -10.37 -18.04 -24.60
N LEU A 144 -11.58 -17.71 -25.05
CA LEU A 144 -12.31 -18.49 -26.04
C LEU A 144 -11.78 -18.11 -27.43
N THR A 145 -11.09 -19.05 -28.06
CA THR A 145 -10.55 -18.88 -29.41
C THR A 145 -11.44 -19.59 -30.42
N PHE A 146 -11.86 -18.85 -31.45
CA PHE A 146 -12.60 -19.38 -32.60
C PHE A 146 -11.63 -19.48 -33.78
N ALA A 147 -11.34 -20.70 -34.21
CA ALA A 147 -10.53 -20.97 -35.40
C ALA A 147 -11.39 -21.70 -36.45
N PRO A 148 -11.01 -21.68 -37.74
CA PRO A 148 -11.72 -22.43 -38.79
C PRO A 148 -11.81 -23.94 -38.51
N SER A 149 -10.91 -24.46 -37.67
CA SER A 149 -10.84 -25.86 -37.24
C SER A 149 -11.63 -26.18 -35.97
N GLY A 150 -12.31 -25.20 -35.34
CA GLY A 150 -13.18 -25.42 -34.17
C GLY A 150 -13.11 -24.35 -33.09
N ILE A 151 -13.86 -24.59 -32.00
CA ILE A 151 -13.88 -23.75 -30.79
C ILE A 151 -12.90 -24.35 -29.78
N GLY A 152 -11.95 -23.55 -29.30
CA GLY A 152 -10.98 -23.96 -28.27
C GLY A 152 -11.06 -23.05 -27.04
N LEU A 153 -10.92 -23.64 -25.85
CA LEU A 153 -10.66 -22.93 -24.61
C LEU A 153 -9.15 -22.87 -24.40
N ASN A 154 -8.58 -21.67 -24.46
CA ASN A 154 -7.19 -21.45 -24.12
C ASN A 154 -7.08 -20.94 -22.68
N MET A 155 -6.29 -21.62 -21.86
CA MET A 155 -5.98 -21.21 -20.49
C MET A 155 -4.53 -20.77 -20.44
N ILE A 156 -4.30 -19.50 -20.11
CA ILE A 156 -2.95 -18.98 -19.90
C ILE A 156 -2.64 -19.05 -18.41
N PHE A 157 -1.57 -19.78 -18.11
CA PHE A 157 -1.08 -20.15 -16.78
C PHE A 157 -0.02 -19.17 -16.28
#